data_AF-A0A1C5IZE2-F1
#
_entry.id   AF-A0A1C5IZE2-F1
#
_cell.length_a   1.000
_cell.length_b   1.000
_cell.length_c   1.000
_cell.angle_alpha   90.00
_cell.angle_beta   90.00
_cell.angle_gamma   90.00
#
_symmetry.space_group_name_H-M   'P 1'
#
loop_
_entity.id
_entity.type
_entity.pdbx_description
1 polymer ?
#
loop_
_entity_poly.entity_id
_entity_poly.type
_entity_poly.pdbx_seq_one_letter_code
_entity_poly.pdbx_strand_id
1 'polypeptide(L)'
;MIDPGSEMRRLAGKVALLLAFLYVLVVFAAAVGASQGGDAPWWSWPLLLLPAFAFVPSVAAAVRLHRTADPDRQRALWRRSLLLAAAGSVLAVAAALILGRTT
;
A
#
# COMPACT_ATOMS: atom_id res chain seq x y z
N MET A 1 -31.94 4.34 -3.34
CA MET A 1 -31.42 5.22 -2.28
C MET A 1 -29.99 4.77 -2.01
N ILE A 2 -28.99 5.57 -2.39
CA ILE A 2 -27.57 5.21 -2.23
C ILE A 2 -27.25 5.45 -0.75
N ASP A 3 -26.83 4.40 -0.03
CA ASP A 3 -26.44 4.53 1.36
C ASP A 3 -25.07 5.23 1.44
N PRO A 4 -24.96 6.47 1.98
CA PRO A 4 -23.73 7.25 1.98
C PRO A 4 -22.57 6.55 2.73
N GLY A 5 -22.91 5.71 3.72
CA GLY A 5 -21.94 4.88 4.43
C GLY A 5 -21.30 3.79 3.57
N SER A 6 -21.97 3.32 2.52
CA SER A 6 -21.44 2.32 1.59
C SER A 6 -20.46 2.94 0.58
N GLU A 7 -20.71 4.19 0.17
CA GLU A 7 -19.82 4.96 -0.71
C GLU A 7 -18.51 5.32 -0.02
N MET A 8 -18.54 5.83 1.21
CA MET A 8 -17.32 6.13 1.97
C MET A 8 -16.42 4.89 2.13
N ARG A 9 -17.01 3.71 2.37
CA ARG A 9 -16.27 2.45 2.49
C ARG A 9 -15.61 2.07 1.17
N ARG A 10 -16.30 2.21 0.04
CA ARG A 10 -15.72 1.97 -1.29
C ARG A 10 -14.60 2.96 -1.60
N LEU A 11 -14.77 4.23 -1.22
CA LEU A 11 -13.73 5.26 -1.39
C LEU A 11 -12.47 4.91 -0.61
N ALA A 12 -12.61 4.46 0.65
CA ALA A 12 -11.48 3.98 1.46
C ALA A 12 -10.74 2.80 0.79
N GLY A 13 -11.47 1.87 0.18
CA GLY A 13 -10.87 0.78 -0.61
C GLY A 13 -10.09 1.30 -1.82
N LYS A 14 -10.61 2.30 -2.55
CA LYS A 14 -9.91 2.94 -3.66
C LYS A 14 -8.64 3.68 -3.21
N VAL A 15 -8.69 4.38 -2.08
CA VAL A 15 -7.52 5.06 -1.49
C VAL A 15 -6.44 4.03 -1.13
N ALA A 16 -6.82 2.91 -0.52
CA ALA A 16 -5.88 1.83 -0.21
C ALA A 16 -5.20 1.27 -1.47
N LEU A 17 -5.96 1.08 -2.56
CA LEU A 17 -5.43 0.66 -3.86
C LEU A 17 -4.49 1.70 -4.47
N LEU A 18 -4.85 2.99 -4.38
CA LEU A 18 -4.02 4.09 -4.86
C LEU A 18 -2.66 4.11 -4.14
N LEU A 19 -2.66 3.99 -2.80
CA LEU A 19 -1.43 3.96 -2.02
C LEU A 19 -0.56 2.75 -2.37
N ALA A 20 -1.16 1.57 -2.55
CA ALA A 20 -0.42 0.38 -2.99
C ALA A 20 0.17 0.58 -4.40
N PHE A 21 -0.57 1.22 -5.31
CA PHE A 21 -0.08 1.53 -6.65
C PHE A 21 1.09 2.52 -6.63
N LEU A 22 1.00 3.57 -5.82
CA LEU A 22 2.11 4.52 -5.64
C LEU A 22 3.36 3.82 -5.09
N TYR A 23 3.19 2.90 -4.15
CA TYR A 23 4.30 2.09 -3.65
C TYR A 23 4.94 1.23 -4.76
N VAL A 24 4.15 0.62 -5.65
CA VAL A 24 4.69 -0.12 -6.81
C VAL A 24 5.50 0.80 -7.73
N LEU A 25 5.04 2.03 -7.97
CA LEU A 25 5.79 3.02 -8.75
C LEU A 25 7.13 3.38 -8.09
N VAL A 26 7.17 3.51 -6.75
CA VAL A 26 8.41 3.77 -6.01
C VAL A 26 9.39 2.61 -6.17
N VAL A 27 8.92 1.36 -6.01
CA VAL A 27 9.77 0.18 -6.20
C VAL A 27 10.28 0.09 -7.64
N PHE A 28 9.44 0.39 -8.61
CA PHE A 28 9.82 0.41 -10.02
C PHE A 28 10.88 1.48 -10.31
N ALA A 29 10.70 2.70 -9.80
CA ALA A 29 11.67 3.78 -9.94
C ALA A 29 13.02 3.41 -9.30
N ALA A 30 13.01 2.79 -8.12
CA ALA A 30 14.23 2.30 -7.47
C ALA A 30 14.94 1.23 -8.32
N ALA A 31 14.20 0.31 -8.95
CA ALA A 31 14.77 -0.70 -9.83
C ALA A 31 15.36 -0.10 -11.12
N VAL A 32 14.68 0.88 -11.71
CA VAL A 32 15.18 1.61 -12.88
C VAL A 32 16.46 2.38 -12.51
N GLY A 33 16.50 3.03 -11.34
CA GLY A 33 17.71 3.68 -10.83
C GLY A 33 18.88 2.71 -10.64
N ALA A 34 18.64 1.54 -10.04
CA ALA A 34 19.65 0.51 -9.87
C ALA A 34 20.18 -0.02 -11.23
N SER A 35 19.30 -0.22 -12.21
CA SER A 35 19.69 -0.68 -13.55
C SER A 35 20.56 0.31 -14.34
N GLN A 36 20.47 1.60 -14.01
CA GLN A 36 21.27 2.67 -14.64
C GLN A 36 22.64 2.89 -13.96
N GLY A 37 23.05 1.97 -13.08
CA GLY A 37 24.32 2.07 -12.36
C GLY A 37 24.22 2.84 -11.04
N GLY A 38 23.01 3.00 -10.49
CA GLY A 38 22.86 3.54 -9.14
C GLY A 38 23.47 2.60 -8.09
N ASP A 39 24.38 3.12 -7.27
CA ASP A 39 24.99 2.42 -6.12
C ASP A 39 23.97 2.31 -4.96
N ALA A 40 22.93 1.51 -5.17
CA ALA A 40 22.03 1.12 -4.09
C ALA A 40 22.67 -0.04 -3.31
N PRO A 41 22.90 0.09 -1.99
CA PRO A 41 23.41 -1.01 -1.19
C PRO A 41 22.51 -2.24 -1.31
N TRP A 42 23.08 -3.44 -1.33
CA TRP A 42 22.30 -4.68 -1.48
C TRP A 42 21.17 -4.85 -0.42
N TRP A 43 21.34 -4.26 0.76
CA TRP A 43 20.35 -4.29 1.85
C TRP A 43 19.15 -3.37 1.61
N SER A 44 19.19 -2.48 0.62
CA SER A 44 18.08 -1.61 0.24
C SER A 44 16.86 -2.39 -0.26
N TRP A 45 17.09 -3.51 -0.94
CA TRP A 45 16.03 -4.36 -1.50
C TRP A 45 15.15 -5.02 -0.43
N PRO A 46 15.70 -5.69 0.60
CA PRO A 46 14.91 -6.17 1.74
C PRO A 46 14.09 -5.05 2.40
N LEU A 47 14.67 -3.85 2.55
CA LEU A 47 14.00 -2.73 3.18
C LEU A 47 12.83 -2.22 2.33
N LEU A 48 13.02 -2.15 1.01
CA LEU A 48 11.98 -1.80 0.06
C LEU A 48 10.87 -2.85 -0.03
N LEU A 49 11.11 -4.12 0.32
CA LEU A 49 10.09 -5.17 0.34
C LEU A 49 9.23 -5.16 1.61
N LEU A 50 9.69 -4.56 2.70
CA LEU A 50 8.95 -4.52 3.98
C LEU A 50 7.53 -3.94 3.84
N PRO A 51 7.31 -2.82 3.14
CA PRO A 51 5.97 -2.26 2.94
C PRO A 51 5.06 -3.17 2.10
N ALA A 52 5.61 -4.02 1.22
CA ALA A 52 4.81 -4.95 0.43
C ALA A 52 4.00 -5.91 1.31
N PHE A 53 4.56 -6.34 2.44
CA PHE A 53 3.87 -7.22 3.40
C PHE A 53 2.63 -6.57 4.02
N ALA A 54 2.56 -5.24 4.06
CA ALA A 54 1.36 -4.51 4.49
C ALA A 54 0.42 -4.20 3.32
N PHE A 55 0.96 -3.84 2.14
CA PHE A 55 0.15 -3.51 0.98
C PHE A 55 -0.56 -4.72 0.36
N VAL A 56 0.06 -5.91 0.30
CA VAL A 56 -0.57 -7.12 -0.26
C VAL A 56 -1.88 -7.49 0.47
N PRO A 57 -1.90 -7.66 1.81
CA PRO A 57 -3.16 -7.94 2.51
C PRO A 57 -4.12 -6.74 2.49
N SER A 58 -3.63 -5.51 2.35
CA SER A 58 -4.47 -4.32 2.15
C SER A 58 -5.26 -4.38 0.83
N VAL A 59 -4.57 -4.66 -0.27
CA VAL A 59 -5.17 -4.83 -1.61
C VAL A 59 -6.16 -5.99 -1.60
N ALA A 60 -5.79 -7.13 -1.01
CA ALA A 60 -6.69 -8.28 -0.88
C ALA A 60 -7.99 -7.91 -0.12
N ALA A 61 -7.88 -7.14 0.97
CA ALA A 61 -9.03 -6.64 1.72
C ALA A 61 -9.86 -5.63 0.89
N ALA A 62 -9.22 -4.73 0.15
CA ALA A 62 -9.89 -3.75 -0.71
C ALA A 62 -10.64 -4.40 -1.88
N VAL A 63 -10.07 -5.45 -2.51
CA VAL A 63 -10.74 -6.22 -3.56
C VAL A 63 -11.94 -6.99 -2.97
N ARG A 64 -11.77 -7.62 -1.80
CA ARG A 64 -12.89 -8.29 -1.10
C ARG A 64 -14.00 -7.31 -0.72
N LEU A 65 -13.65 -6.07 -0.35
CA LEU A 65 -14.62 -5.03 -0.02
C LEU A 65 -15.54 -4.69 -1.21
N HIS A 66 -14.99 -4.68 -2.44
CA HIS A 66 -15.78 -4.44 -3.65
C HIS A 66 -16.69 -5.62 -4.03
N ARG A 67 -16.31 -6.84 -3.66
CA ARG A 67 -17.09 -8.07 -3.95
C ARG A 67 -18.15 -8.41 -2.91
N THR A 68 -18.08 -7.82 -1.71
CA THR A 68 -18.96 -8.19 -0.58
C THR A 68 -20.14 -7.23 -0.48
N ALA A 69 -21.36 -7.76 -0.47
CA ALA A 69 -22.60 -6.99 -0.25
C ALA A 69 -23.04 -6.94 1.24
N ASP A 70 -22.48 -7.83 2.07
CA ASP A 70 -22.76 -7.91 3.50
C ASP A 70 -22.18 -6.68 4.25
N PRO A 71 -23.03 -5.86 4.90
CA PRO A 71 -22.63 -4.61 5.53
C PRO A 71 -21.71 -4.78 6.74
N ASP A 72 -21.78 -5.89 7.47
CA ASP A 72 -20.93 -6.15 8.65
C ASP A 72 -19.53 -6.57 8.21
N ARG A 73 -19.45 -7.46 7.22
CA ARG A 73 -18.17 -7.83 6.59
C ARG A 73 -17.54 -6.64 5.89
N GLN A 74 -18.32 -5.80 5.22
CA GLN A 74 -17.80 -4.55 4.66
C GLN A 74 -17.14 -3.70 5.74
N ARG A 75 -17.76 -3.58 6.94
CA ARG A 75 -17.27 -2.77 8.05
C ARG A 75 -15.92 -3.25 8.60
N ALA A 76 -15.69 -4.55 8.65
CA ALA A 76 -14.39 -5.10 9.04
C ALA A 76 -13.33 -4.91 7.92
N LEU A 77 -13.74 -5.10 6.66
CA LEU A 77 -12.83 -5.03 5.51
C LEU A 77 -12.31 -3.63 5.23
N TRP A 78 -13.14 -2.58 5.26
CA TRP A 78 -12.66 -1.21 4.99
C TRP A 78 -11.67 -0.74 6.06
N ARG A 79 -11.91 -1.08 7.32
CA ARG A 79 -11.05 -0.70 8.44
C ARG A 79 -9.70 -1.41 8.33
N ARG A 80 -9.72 -2.71 8.01
CA ARG A 80 -8.51 -3.51 7.80
C ARG A 80 -7.70 -3.05 6.59
N SER A 81 -8.35 -2.77 5.46
CA SER A 81 -7.65 -2.25 4.28
C SER A 81 -7.02 -0.89 4.55
N LEU A 82 -7.75 0.02 5.22
CA LEU A 82 -7.23 1.36 5.52
C LEU A 82 -6.05 1.30 6.49
N LEU A 83 -6.15 0.50 7.57
CA LEU A 83 -5.06 0.33 8.54
C LEU A 83 -3.82 -0.28 7.91
N LEU A 84 -3.98 -1.30 7.07
CA LEU A 84 -2.86 -1.93 6.38
C LEU A 84 -2.25 -1.02 5.31
N ALA A 85 -3.07 -0.25 4.58
CA ALA A 85 -2.55 0.75 3.65
C ALA A 85 -1.77 1.85 4.37
N ALA A 86 -2.30 2.36 5.49
CA ALA A 86 -1.62 3.36 6.31
C ALA A 86 -0.29 2.81 6.87
N ALA A 87 -0.29 1.58 7.40
CA ALA A 87 0.92 0.92 7.87
C ALA A 87 1.94 0.74 6.73
N GLY A 88 1.51 0.29 5.56
CA GLY A 88 2.35 0.17 4.37
C GLY A 88 2.95 1.51 3.96
N SER A 89 2.17 2.59 3.97
CA SER A 89 2.68 3.93 3.67
C SER A 89 3.71 4.41 4.69
N VAL A 90 3.48 4.19 5.99
CA VAL A 90 4.45 4.54 7.04
C VAL A 90 5.75 3.77 6.85
N LEU A 91 5.67 2.48 6.56
CA LEU A 91 6.85 1.65 6.27
C LEU A 91 7.59 2.12 5.00
N ALA A 92 6.85 2.50 3.95
CA ALA A 92 7.45 2.99 2.71
C ALA A 92 8.18 4.33 2.91
N VAL A 93 7.57 5.26 3.67
CA VAL A 93 8.21 6.53 4.04
C VAL A 93 9.44 6.28 4.91
N ALA A 94 9.34 5.40 5.92
CA ALA A 94 10.49 5.06 6.76
C ALA A 94 11.64 4.44 5.94
N ALA A 95 11.33 3.52 5.03
CA ALA A 95 12.32 2.93 4.13
C ALA A 95 12.99 3.99 3.23
N ALA A 96 12.19 4.89 2.64
CA ALA A 96 12.70 5.97 1.82
C ALA A 96 13.61 6.94 2.61
N LEU A 97 13.23 7.29 3.84
CA LEU A 97 14.04 8.14 4.72
C LEU A 97 15.36 7.48 5.12
N ILE A 98 15.35 6.19 5.43
CA ILE A 98 16.56 5.43 5.75
C ILE A 98 17.48 5.40 4.53
N LEU A 99 16.95 5.08 3.35
CA LEU A 99 17.75 5.02 2.12
C LEU A 99 18.32 6.38 1.73
N GLY A 100 17.52 7.44 1.77
CA GLY A 100 17.96 8.79 1.46
C GLY A 100 18.95 9.39 2.48
N ARG A 101 19.15 8.76 3.64
CA ARG A 101 20.22 9.10 4.59
C ARG A 101 21.53 8.37 4.30
N THR A 102 21.49 7.31 3.48
CA THR A 102 22.62 6.40 3.23
C THR A 102 23.22 6.51 1.84
N THR A 103 22.48 7.10 0.89
CA THR A 103 22.96 7.53 -0.44
C THR A 103 23.40 8.98 -0.39
#